data_AF-A0A833PDF4-F1
#
_entry.id   AF-A0A833PDF4-F1
#
_cell.length_a   1.000
_cell.length_b   1.000
_cell.length_c   1.000
_cell.angle_alpha   90.00
_cell.angle_beta   90.00
_cell.angle_gamma   90.00
#
_symmetry.space_group_name_H-M   'P 1'
#
loop_
_entity.id
_entity.type
_entity.pdbx_description
1 polymer ?
#
loop_
_entity_poly.entity_id
_entity_poly.type
_entity_poly.pdbx_seq_one_letter_code
_entity_poly.pdbx_strand_id
1 'polypeptide(L)'
;MLFYYSVWFIISFFSIFFTSKRENRVIFFLFLLFLFLMTGARYEISGDWYNYITIYHFFHGVDFSTALLISDPGYAILNYIGQKLEFKDTFFVYMCCSFLFYSFFYFFSKRVKNYWLPLLIAFPYLILVVSMGYVRQSVAISFVLLAVLYGLEKKFGNLYFFQF
;
A
#
# COMPACT_ATOMS: atom_id res chain seq x y z
N MET A 1 2.21 -3.38 -20.43
CA MET A 1 0.86 -3.98 -20.58
C MET A 1 0.87 -5.49 -20.44
N LEU A 2 1.60 -6.25 -21.27
CA LEU A 2 1.65 -7.72 -21.16
C LEU A 2 2.01 -8.22 -19.74
N PHE A 3 2.99 -7.58 -19.11
CA PHE A 3 3.39 -7.88 -17.72
C PHE A 3 2.25 -7.75 -16.71
N TYR A 4 1.44 -6.69 -16.78
CA TYR A 4 0.32 -6.52 -15.85
C TYR A 4 -0.80 -7.54 -16.12
N TYR A 5 -1.04 -7.88 -17.39
CA TYR A 5 -1.97 -8.94 -17.74
C TYR A 5 -1.50 -10.30 -17.23
N SER A 6 -0.21 -10.64 -17.32
CA SER A 6 0.28 -11.91 -16.78
C SER A 6 0.10 -12.00 -15.27
N VAL A 7 0.37 -10.92 -14.54
CA VAL A 7 0.11 -10.85 -13.09
C VAL A 7 -1.39 -11.02 -12.79
N TRP A 8 -2.28 -10.36 -13.54
CA TRP A 8 -3.73 -10.51 -13.38
C TRP A 8 -4.22 -11.94 -13.69
N PHE A 9 -3.68 -12.59 -14.73
CA PHE A 9 -3.98 -13.98 -15.06
C PHE A 9 -3.55 -14.93 -13.94
N ILE A 10 -2.37 -14.71 -13.34
CA ILE A 10 -1.90 -15.49 -12.20
C ILE A 10 -2.88 -15.33 -11.02
N ILE A 11 -3.26 -14.10 -10.68
CA ILE A 11 -4.23 -13.85 -9.60
C ILE A 11 -5.57 -14.53 -9.87
N SER A 12 -6.06 -14.46 -11.12
CA SER A 12 -7.31 -15.09 -11.54
C SER A 12 -7.25 -16.62 -11.40
N PHE A 13 -6.16 -17.23 -11.85
CA PHE A 13 -5.91 -18.67 -11.71
C PHE A 13 -5.92 -19.08 -10.23
N PHE A 14 -5.13 -18.40 -9.38
CA PHE A 14 -5.10 -18.71 -7.96
C PHE A 14 -6.46 -18.46 -7.27
N SER A 15 -7.21 -17.44 -7.69
CA SER A 15 -8.54 -17.17 -7.15
C SER A 15 -9.54 -18.29 -7.43
N ILE A 16 -9.47 -18.95 -8.58
CA ILE A 16 -10.39 -20.04 -8.94
C ILE A 16 -9.96 -21.36 -8.29
N PHE A 17 -8.68 -21.71 -8.38
CA PHE A 17 -8.22 -23.06 -8.02
C PHE A 17 -7.72 -23.19 -6.57
N PHE A 18 -7.28 -22.10 -5.94
CA PHE A 18 -6.60 -22.13 -4.64
C PHE A 18 -7.41 -21.42 -3.55
N THR A 19 -8.56 -22.00 -3.18
CA THR A 19 -9.42 -21.45 -2.12
C THR A 19 -8.96 -21.85 -0.70
N SER A 20 -8.94 -20.87 0.21
CA SER A 20 -8.91 -20.92 1.70
C SER A 20 -7.98 -21.87 2.46
N LYS A 21 -7.26 -22.82 1.85
CA LYS A 21 -6.41 -23.76 2.58
C LYS A 21 -5.31 -23.02 3.33
N ARG A 22 -4.97 -23.50 4.53
CA ARG A 22 -3.94 -22.88 5.40
C ARG A 22 -2.57 -22.86 4.72
N GLU A 23 -2.27 -23.87 3.92
CA GLU A 23 -1.05 -24.00 3.10
C GLU A 23 -0.90 -22.89 2.06
N ASN A 24 -2.01 -22.43 1.46
CA ASN A 24 -2.00 -21.39 0.43
C ASN A 24 -1.69 -19.99 0.99
N ARG A 25 -1.65 -19.83 2.33
CA ARG A 25 -1.35 -18.54 2.96
C ARG A 25 0.10 -18.11 2.73
N VAL A 26 1.03 -19.06 2.66
CA VAL A 26 2.45 -18.75 2.39
C VAL A 26 2.60 -18.24 0.97
N ILE A 27 2.01 -18.93 -0.01
CA ILE A 27 2.03 -18.52 -1.42
C ILE A 27 1.39 -17.13 -1.57
N PHE A 28 0.23 -16.91 -0.94
CA PHE A 28 -0.43 -15.61 -0.96
C PHE A 28 0.45 -14.51 -0.36
N PHE A 29 1.08 -14.76 0.80
CA PHE A 29 1.99 -13.80 1.43
C PHE A 29 3.21 -13.49 0.55
N LEU A 30 3.85 -14.50 -0.04
CA LEU A 30 4.95 -14.32 -0.98
C LEU A 30 4.51 -13.52 -2.21
N PHE A 31 3.30 -13.74 -2.69
CA PHE A 31 2.74 -12.99 -3.81
C PHE A 31 2.47 -11.53 -3.44
N LEU A 32 1.96 -11.25 -2.24
CA LEU A 32 1.84 -9.87 -1.75
C LEU A 32 3.22 -9.22 -1.57
N LEU A 33 4.24 -9.96 -1.13
CA LEU A 33 5.61 -9.45 -1.04
C LEU A 33 6.15 -9.08 -2.43
N PHE A 34 5.89 -9.91 -3.44
CA PHE A 34 6.20 -9.59 -4.83
C PHE A 34 5.50 -8.30 -5.28
N LEU A 35 4.20 -8.15 -5.03
CA LEU A 35 3.44 -6.95 -5.41
C LEU A 35 3.90 -5.70 -4.63
N PHE A 36 4.27 -5.86 -3.37
CA PHE A 36 4.90 -4.84 -2.54
C PHE A 36 6.17 -4.30 -3.21
N LEU A 37 7.09 -5.18 -3.62
CA LEU A 37 8.31 -4.78 -4.31
C LEU A 37 8.00 -4.15 -5.67
N MET A 38 7.11 -4.76 -6.46
CA MET A 38 6.70 -4.28 -7.78
C MET A 38 6.16 -2.84 -7.73
N THR A 39 5.38 -2.52 -6.70
CA THR A 39 4.78 -1.19 -6.55
C THR A 39 5.66 -0.22 -5.77
N GLY A 40 6.40 -0.67 -4.75
CA GLY A 40 7.22 0.19 -3.91
C GLY A 40 8.56 0.57 -4.54
N ALA A 41 9.22 -0.36 -5.23
CA ALA A 41 10.54 -0.16 -5.81
C ALA A 41 10.50 0.50 -7.21
N ARG A 42 9.35 1.05 -7.59
CA ARG A 42 9.18 1.71 -8.88
C ARG A 42 9.86 3.09 -8.89
N TYR A 43 10.41 3.46 -10.03
CA TYR A 43 10.97 4.79 -10.27
C TYR A 43 10.20 5.45 -11.41
N GLU A 44 9.71 6.68 -11.20
CA GLU A 44 9.08 7.51 -12.24
C GLU A 44 7.85 6.89 -12.98
N ILE A 45 7.09 6.00 -12.33
CA ILE A 45 5.93 5.33 -12.95
C ILE A 45 4.58 5.91 -12.50
N SER A 46 4.55 6.73 -11.45
CA SER A 46 3.31 7.24 -10.86
C SER A 46 2.72 8.42 -11.61
N GLY A 47 1.39 8.45 -11.75
CA GLY A 47 0.66 9.60 -12.30
C GLY A 47 0.96 10.91 -11.56
N ASP A 48 1.15 10.83 -10.23
CA ASP A 48 1.50 11.98 -9.40
C ASP A 48 3.00 12.04 -9.02
N TRP A 49 3.88 11.31 -9.71
CA TRP A 49 5.30 11.22 -9.33
C TRP A 49 5.96 12.60 -9.22
N TYR A 50 5.74 13.48 -10.21
CA TYR A 50 6.29 14.83 -10.23
C TYR A 50 5.83 15.70 -9.04
N ASN A 51 4.59 15.52 -8.60
CA ASN A 51 4.08 16.21 -7.42
C ASN A 51 4.77 15.71 -6.16
N TYR A 52 4.93 14.39 -6.02
CA TYR A 52 5.58 13.79 -4.85
C TYR A 52 7.06 14.14 -4.75
N ILE A 53 7.81 14.12 -5.86
CA ILE A 53 9.23 14.51 -5.82
C ILE A 53 9.39 16.01 -5.54
N THR A 54 8.48 16.85 -6.06
CA THR A 54 8.46 18.29 -5.75
C THR A 54 8.19 18.54 -4.27
N ILE A 55 7.20 17.84 -3.69
CA ILE A 55 6.92 17.87 -2.26
C ILE A 55 8.14 17.38 -1.48
N TYR A 56 8.74 16.25 -1.89
CA TYR A 56 9.92 15.67 -1.26
C TYR A 56 11.07 16.67 -1.25
N HIS A 57 11.35 17.38 -2.35
CA HIS A 57 12.38 18.40 -2.39
C HIS A 57 12.02 19.66 -1.61
N PHE A 58 10.75 20.04 -1.56
CA PHE A 58 10.30 21.17 -0.74
C PHE A 58 10.59 20.98 0.75
N PHE A 59 10.59 19.74 1.24
CA PHE A 59 10.96 19.44 2.63
C PHE A 59 12.45 19.66 2.94
N HIS A 60 13.32 19.86 1.93
CA HIS A 60 14.76 20.08 2.20
C HIS A 60 14.99 21.38 2.94
N GLY A 61 15.52 21.27 4.16
CA GLY A 61 15.81 22.43 5.01
C GLY A 61 14.60 22.96 5.78
N VAL A 62 13.44 22.30 5.71
CA VAL A 62 12.26 22.64 6.51
C VAL A 62 12.35 21.95 7.88
N ASP A 63 12.02 22.67 8.95
CA ASP A 63 11.96 22.11 10.30
C ASP A 63 10.79 21.13 10.46
N PHE A 64 10.93 20.17 11.37
CA PHE A 64 9.94 19.09 11.55
C PHE A 64 8.53 19.61 11.91
N SER A 65 8.42 20.67 12.71
CA SER A 65 7.13 21.28 13.06
C SER A 65 6.42 21.87 11.85
N THR A 66 7.13 22.65 11.05
CA THR A 66 6.60 23.21 9.80
C THR A 66 6.27 22.11 8.80
N ALA A 67 7.07 21.05 8.74
CA ALA A 67 6.82 19.91 7.88
C ALA A 67 5.46 19.23 8.16
N LEU A 68 5.10 19.09 9.44
CA LEU A 68 3.82 18.53 9.88
C LEU A 68 2.61 19.45 9.57
N LEU A 69 2.83 20.75 9.38
CA LEU A 69 1.77 21.72 9.09
C LEU A 69 1.46 21.81 7.58
N ILE A 70 2.44 21.53 6.72
CA ILE A 70 2.33 21.74 5.26
C ILE A 70 1.78 20.50 4.53
N SER A 71 1.87 19.32 5.13
CA SER A 71 1.43 18.05 4.53
C SER A 71 0.74 17.16 5.57
N ASP A 72 0.05 16.11 5.12
CA ASP A 72 -0.47 15.06 6.01
C ASP A 72 0.64 14.60 6.98
N PRO A 73 0.38 14.55 8.30
CA PRO A 73 1.40 14.24 9.31
C PRO A 73 2.19 12.97 9.02
N GLY A 74 1.50 11.87 8.70
CA GLY A 74 2.16 10.60 8.38
C GLY A 74 3.05 10.67 7.14
N TYR A 75 2.62 11.40 6.10
CA TYR A 75 3.44 11.58 4.90
C TYR A 75 4.63 12.49 5.17
N ALA A 76 4.44 13.59 5.91
CA ALA A 76 5.52 14.49 6.32
C ALA A 76 6.59 13.75 7.12
N ILE A 77 6.19 12.89 8.08
CA ILE A 77 7.11 12.05 8.85
C ILE A 77 7.95 11.15 7.94
N LEU A 78 7.32 10.46 6.98
CA LEU A 78 8.04 9.59 6.05
C LEU A 78 9.03 10.37 5.16
N ASN A 79 8.64 11.54 4.66
CA ASN A 79 9.53 12.40 3.86
C ASN A 79 10.71 12.88 4.71
N TYR A 80 10.46 13.37 5.92
CA TYR A 80 11.48 13.86 6.83
C TYR A 80 12.49 12.76 7.21
N ILE A 81 12.00 11.55 7.51
CA ILE A 81 12.88 10.39 7.76
C ILE A 81 13.68 10.04 6.50
N GLY A 82 13.02 10.01 5.33
CA GLY A 82 13.69 9.73 4.06
C GLY A 82 14.84 10.69 3.78
N GLN A 83 14.65 11.99 4.04
CA GLN A 83 15.71 12.99 3.87
C GLN A 83 16.82 12.85 4.91
N LYS A 84 16.49 12.56 6.17
CA LYS A 84 17.49 12.29 7.21
C LYS A 84 18.36 11.07 6.90
N LEU A 85 17.82 10.11 6.16
CA LEU A 85 18.55 8.94 5.65
C LEU A 85 19.26 9.21 4.31
N GLU A 86 19.30 10.47 3.87
CA GLU A 86 19.99 10.94 2.66
C GLU A 86 19.51 10.27 1.36
N PHE A 87 18.27 9.77 1.33
CA PHE A 87 17.66 9.37 0.07
C PHE A 87 17.48 10.59 -0.83
N LYS A 88 17.82 10.46 -2.11
CA LYS A 88 17.73 11.57 -3.08
C LYS A 88 16.35 11.75 -3.68
N ASP A 89 15.46 10.77 -3.47
CA ASP A 89 14.13 10.71 -4.07
C ASP A 89 13.15 10.01 -3.09
N THR A 90 11.88 10.04 -3.47
CA THR A 90 10.69 9.43 -2.89
C THR A 90 10.74 7.90 -2.75
N PHE A 91 11.81 7.21 -3.17
CA PHE A 91 11.96 5.76 -3.09
C PHE A 91 11.66 5.21 -1.69
N PHE A 92 12.27 5.79 -0.65
CA PHE A 92 12.04 5.37 0.74
C PHE A 92 10.56 5.50 1.12
N VAL A 93 9.95 6.63 0.76
CA VAL A 93 8.55 6.94 1.06
C VAL A 93 7.62 5.95 0.35
N TYR A 94 7.87 5.63 -0.93
CA TYR A 94 7.09 4.66 -1.68
C TYR A 94 7.21 3.25 -1.13
N MET A 95 8.40 2.83 -0.70
CA MET A 95 8.60 1.55 -0.03
C MET A 95 7.81 1.51 1.28
N CYS A 96 7.88 2.54 2.13
CA CYS A 96 7.11 2.58 3.37
C CYS A 96 5.59 2.55 3.12
N CYS A 97 5.08 3.36 2.21
CA CYS A 97 3.65 3.40 1.91
C CYS A 97 3.15 2.11 1.26
N SER A 98 3.92 1.52 0.34
CA SER A 98 3.61 0.21 -0.24
C SER A 98 3.55 -0.85 0.86
N PHE A 99 4.51 -0.86 1.79
CA PHE A 99 4.52 -1.79 2.91
C PHE A 99 3.27 -1.66 3.78
N LEU A 100 2.89 -0.42 4.13
CA LEU A 100 1.66 -0.16 4.90
C LEU A 100 0.41 -0.62 4.14
N PHE A 101 0.32 -0.30 2.84
CA PHE A 101 -0.77 -0.73 1.98
C PHE A 101 -0.96 -2.25 2.00
N TYR A 102 0.08 -3.01 1.67
CA TYR A 102 -0.02 -4.48 1.61
C TYR A 102 -0.17 -5.13 2.98
N SER A 103 0.35 -4.52 4.05
CA SER A 103 0.14 -4.98 5.42
C SER A 103 -1.35 -4.93 5.77
N PHE A 104 -1.99 -3.77 5.63
CA PHE A 104 -3.43 -3.64 5.90
C PHE A 104 -4.28 -4.49 4.96
N PHE A 105 -3.91 -4.54 3.68
CA PHE A 105 -4.58 -5.37 2.68
C PHE A 105 -4.48 -6.87 2.99
N TYR A 106 -3.34 -7.35 3.52
CA TYR A 106 -3.18 -8.73 3.99
C TYR A 106 -4.11 -9.03 5.17
N PHE A 107 -4.15 -8.14 6.18
CA PHE A 107 -5.03 -8.29 7.33
C PHE A 107 -6.51 -8.32 6.94
N PHE A 108 -6.89 -7.56 5.91
CA PHE A 108 -8.21 -7.60 5.30
C PHE A 108 -8.46 -8.94 4.57
N SER A 109 -7.60 -9.27 3.60
CA SER A 109 -7.81 -10.40 2.68
C SER A 109 -7.84 -11.75 3.39
N LYS A 110 -7.06 -11.92 4.48
CA LYS A 110 -7.07 -13.17 5.25
C LYS A 110 -8.39 -13.44 6.00
N ARG A 111 -9.27 -12.45 6.13
CA ARG A 111 -10.61 -12.61 6.72
C ARG A 111 -11.66 -13.02 5.71
N VAL A 112 -11.39 -12.83 4.42
CA VAL A 112 -12.28 -13.29 3.35
C VAL A 112 -12.04 -14.78 3.12
N LYS A 113 -13.13 -15.56 2.94
CA LYS A 113 -13.06 -17.02 2.73
C LYS A 113 -12.08 -17.39 1.61
N ASN A 114 -12.07 -16.64 0.52
CA ASN A 114 -11.08 -16.76 -0.53
C ASN A 114 -10.11 -15.57 -0.48
N TYR A 115 -8.90 -15.77 0.03
CA TYR A 115 -7.91 -14.69 0.20
C TYR A 115 -7.48 -14.05 -1.13
N TRP A 116 -7.55 -14.79 -2.24
CA TRP A 116 -7.16 -14.32 -3.57
C TRP A 116 -8.25 -13.48 -4.25
N LEU A 117 -9.51 -13.64 -3.85
CA LEU A 117 -10.63 -12.92 -4.46
C LEU A 117 -10.55 -11.39 -4.22
N PRO A 118 -10.26 -10.89 -3.00
CA PRO A 118 -9.99 -9.47 -2.80
C PRO A 118 -8.87 -8.95 -3.69
N LEU A 119 -7.80 -9.74 -3.87
CA LEU A 119 -6.67 -9.36 -4.70
C LEU A 119 -7.06 -9.26 -6.18
N LEU A 120 -7.88 -10.20 -6.68
CA LEU A 120 -8.41 -10.18 -8.04
C LEU A 120 -9.23 -8.90 -8.32
N ILE A 121 -10.06 -8.50 -7.37
CA ILE A 121 -10.91 -7.30 -7.48
C ILE A 121 -10.05 -6.03 -7.35
N ALA A 122 -9.09 -6.02 -6.42
CA ALA A 122 -8.25 -4.86 -6.15
C ALA A 122 -7.22 -4.61 -7.25
N PHE A 123 -6.73 -5.66 -7.92
CA PHE A 123 -5.60 -5.53 -8.83
C PHE A 123 -5.80 -4.51 -9.97
N PRO A 124 -6.90 -4.56 -10.76
CA PRO A 124 -7.04 -3.72 -11.95
C PRO A 124 -7.06 -2.22 -11.66
N TYR A 125 -7.58 -1.82 -10.49
CA TYR A 125 -7.77 -0.41 -10.17
C TYR A 125 -7.06 0.00 -8.87
N LEU A 126 -7.41 -0.61 -7.75
CA LEU A 126 -6.82 -0.24 -6.45
C LEU A 126 -5.31 -0.43 -6.43
N ILE A 127 -4.77 -1.47 -7.07
CA ILE A 127 -3.32 -1.69 -7.14
C ILE A 127 -2.73 -0.93 -8.32
N LEU A 128 -3.15 -1.21 -9.55
CA LEU A 128 -2.52 -0.68 -10.76
C LEU A 128 -2.73 0.82 -10.99
N VAL A 129 -3.84 1.40 -10.52
CA VAL A 129 -4.11 2.84 -10.71
C VAL A 129 -3.86 3.58 -9.42
N VAL A 130 -4.44 3.13 -8.31
CA VAL A 130 -4.41 3.89 -7.06
C VAL A 130 -3.10 3.69 -6.30
N SER A 131 -2.71 2.45 -6.02
CA SER A 131 -1.43 2.18 -5.34
C SER A 131 -0.22 2.59 -6.20
N MET A 132 -0.34 2.47 -7.53
CA MET A 132 0.69 2.90 -8.46
C MET A 132 0.70 4.39 -8.81
N GLY A 133 -0.42 5.11 -8.70
CA GLY A 133 -0.50 6.53 -9.00
C GLY A 133 -0.50 7.43 -7.78
N TYR A 134 -1.26 7.06 -6.74
CA TYR A 134 -1.66 7.91 -5.62
C TYR A 134 -1.34 7.27 -4.26
N VAL A 135 -0.05 7.25 -3.92
CA VAL A 135 0.49 6.46 -2.81
C VAL A 135 -0.09 6.84 -1.44
N ARG A 136 -0.33 8.13 -1.17
CA ARG A 136 -1.00 8.58 0.07
C ARG A 136 -2.42 8.02 0.18
N GLN A 137 -3.16 8.12 -0.92
CA GLN A 137 -4.56 7.70 -1.01
C GLN A 137 -4.68 6.19 -0.91
N SER A 138 -3.73 5.43 -1.47
CA SER A 138 -3.75 3.97 -1.38
C SER A 138 -3.63 3.49 0.07
N VAL A 139 -2.72 4.07 0.86
CA VAL A 139 -2.60 3.76 2.29
C VAL A 139 -3.88 4.12 3.06
N ALA A 140 -4.49 5.28 2.78
CA ALA A 140 -5.75 5.66 3.40
C ALA A 140 -6.87 4.67 3.07
N ILE A 141 -6.98 4.22 1.82
CA ILE A 141 -7.99 3.24 1.40
C ILE A 141 -7.76 1.89 2.08
N SER A 142 -6.52 1.38 2.14
CA SER A 142 -6.26 0.10 2.79
C SER A 142 -6.51 0.14 4.30
N PHE A 143 -6.26 1.30 4.91
CA PHE A 143 -6.61 1.58 6.29
C PHE A 143 -8.14 1.55 6.50
N VAL A 144 -8.90 2.24 5.64
CA VAL A 144 -10.38 2.23 5.69
C VAL A 144 -10.92 0.81 5.49
N LEU A 145 -10.36 0.02 4.57
CA LEU A 145 -10.75 -1.39 4.38
C LEU A 145 -10.59 -2.20 5.67
N LEU A 146 -9.48 -2.01 6.38
CA LEU A 146 -9.24 -2.66 7.66
C LEU A 146 -10.23 -2.17 8.73
N ALA A 147 -10.56 -0.87 8.73
CA ALA A 147 -11.51 -0.30 9.66
C ALA A 147 -12.93 -0.85 9.46
N VAL A 148 -13.40 -0.90 8.20
CA VAL A 148 -14.70 -1.48 7.84
C VAL A 148 -14.77 -2.94 8.28
N LEU A 149 -13.71 -3.72 8.06
CA LEU A 149 -13.66 -5.12 8.48
C LEU A 149 -13.84 -5.28 10.00
N TYR A 150 -13.14 -4.49 10.81
CA TYR A 150 -13.31 -4.55 12.27
C TYR A 150 -14.68 -4.06 12.74
N GLY A 151 -15.25 -3.07 12.06
CA GLY A 151 -16.63 -2.63 12.28
C GLY A 151 -17.65 -3.74 12.02
N LEU A 152 -17.49 -4.48 10.91
CA LEU A 152 -18.34 -5.64 10.57
C LEU A 152 -18.19 -6.78 11.59
N GLU A 153 -16.98 -7.00 12.13
CA GLU A 153 -16.74 -7.98 13.18
C GLU A 153 -17.24 -7.54 14.58
N LYS A 154 -17.81 -6.34 14.72
CA LYS A 154 -18.17 -5.69 16.00
C LYS A 154 -17.00 -5.58 16.99
N LYS A 155 -15.76 -5.56 16.49
CA LYS A 155 -14.53 -5.49 17.30
C LYS A 155 -13.97 -4.07 17.32
N PHE A 156 -14.78 -3.12 17.77
CA PHE A 156 -14.43 -1.70 17.78
C PHE A 156 -13.19 -1.39 18.64
N GLY A 157 -12.91 -2.18 19.68
CA GLY A 157 -11.69 -2.05 20.49
C GLY A 157 -10.39 -2.14 19.68
N ASN A 158 -10.39 -2.90 18.57
CA ASN A 158 -9.21 -3.06 17.71
C ASN A 158 -9.02 -1.88 16.73
N LEU A 159 -10.03 -1.01 16.55
CA LEU A 159 -9.92 0.17 15.68
C LEU A 159 -9.06 1.28 16.31
N TYR A 160 -9.15 1.43 17.63
CA TYR A 160 -8.39 2.45 18.37
C TYR A 160 -6.88 2.26 18.25
N PHE A 161 -6.40 1.02 18.07
CA PHE A 161 -4.97 0.75 17.88
C PHE A 161 -4.42 1.31 16.56
N PHE A 162 -5.28 1.54 15.58
CA PHE A 162 -4.88 1.92 14.23
C PHE A 162 -4.98 3.43 13.99
N GLN A 163 -5.63 4.21 14.87
CA GLN A 163 -5.94 5.62 14.65
C GLN A 163 -4.77 6.60 14.89
N PHE A 164 -3.52 6.15 14.72
CA PHE A 164 -2.30 6.97 14.90
C PHE A 164 -1.79 7.57 13.60
#